data_AF-X1T5X0-F1
#
_entry.id   AF-X1T5X0-F1
#
_cell.length_a   1.000
_cell.length_b   1.000
_cell.length_c   1.000
_cell.angle_alpha   90.00
_cell.angle_beta   90.00
_cell.angle_gamma   90.00
#
_symmetry.space_group_name_H-M   'P 1'
#
loop_
_entity.id
_entity.type
_entity.pdbx_description
1 polymer ?
#
loop_
_entity_poly.entity_id
_entity_poly.type
_entity_poly.pdbx_seq_one_letter_code
_entity_poly.pdbx_strand_id
1 'polypeptide(L)'
;RRRGIIVCVRLEEWDKMVVRPHEGTLAEPKGDRLSLLWACQANTSPILALFEDQGQQVSSVLAAQERNKPVISSSSAGGERHNVWAITEPEAINQICRSLAHQPLYIADGHHRYESALLYRREKRVCASSESGDEAFNFVLTELVDFSDAGLIILPPHRLVRGISKSILDELMSKLKSFFEIEELPLSMPGVWQKVDDLLTGSETNLVRLILFGLDAERLFVLKLREFTDVSRMIPYFHSELYKRLDVDIVDNVILEKLLGLSSGREEAILGYCYD
;
A
#
# COMPACT_ATOMS: atom_id res chain seq x y z
N ARG A 1 7.64 3.87 -16.86
CA ARG A 1 6.29 4.12 -17.42
C ARG A 1 5.38 3.08 -16.82
N ARG A 2 4.28 3.50 -16.18
CA ARG A 2 3.25 2.58 -15.66
C ARG A 2 2.15 2.35 -16.69
N ARG A 3 1.66 1.13 -16.83
CA ARG A 3 0.42 0.81 -17.56
C ARG A 3 -0.64 0.31 -16.60
N GLY A 4 -1.86 0.80 -16.76
CA GLY A 4 -3.01 0.38 -15.96
C GLY A 4 -4.28 0.38 -16.79
N ILE A 5 -5.28 -0.37 -16.33
CA ILE A 5 -6.60 -0.46 -16.97
C ILE A 5 -7.65 0.05 -15.99
N ILE A 6 -8.41 1.07 -16.41
CA ILE A 6 -9.51 1.61 -15.62
C ILE A 6 -10.79 0.87 -16.00
N VAL A 7 -11.38 0.15 -15.05
CA VAL A 7 -12.56 -0.72 -15.24
C VAL A 7 -13.52 -0.63 -14.06
N CYS A 8 -14.73 -1.17 -14.26
CA CYS A 8 -15.69 -1.43 -13.19
C CYS A 8 -15.44 -2.85 -12.66
N VAL A 9 -14.95 -2.97 -11.43
CA VAL A 9 -14.76 -4.27 -10.77
C VAL A 9 -15.99 -4.58 -9.92
N ARG A 10 -16.53 -5.79 -10.02
CA ARG A 10 -17.65 -6.23 -9.18
C ARG A 10 -17.20 -6.25 -7.72
N LEU A 11 -17.98 -5.61 -6.87
CA LEU A 11 -17.76 -5.63 -5.42
C LEU A 11 -17.98 -7.05 -4.90
N GLU A 12 -17.05 -7.53 -4.09
CA GLU A 12 -17.16 -8.78 -3.36
C GLU A 12 -16.83 -8.56 -1.88
N GLU A 13 -17.53 -9.28 -1.02
CA GLU A 13 -17.28 -9.27 0.42
C GLU A 13 -15.92 -9.89 0.74
N TRP A 14 -15.27 -9.43 1.81
CA TRP A 14 -13.90 -9.81 2.15
C TRP A 14 -13.70 -11.32 2.37
N ASP A 15 -14.73 -11.99 2.91
CA ASP A 15 -14.73 -13.43 3.17
C ASP A 15 -14.60 -14.29 1.91
N LYS A 16 -14.98 -13.75 0.74
CA LYS A 16 -14.84 -14.43 -0.55
C LYS A 16 -13.43 -14.44 -1.12
N MET A 17 -12.53 -13.58 -0.61
CA MET A 17 -11.12 -13.52 -1.02
C MET A 17 -10.87 -13.30 -2.54
N VAL A 18 -11.88 -12.77 -3.26
CA VAL A 18 -11.78 -12.37 -4.68
C VAL A 18 -11.04 -11.04 -4.82
N VAL A 19 -11.34 -10.08 -3.95
CA VAL A 19 -10.58 -8.84 -3.80
C VAL A 19 -9.95 -8.85 -2.42
N ARG A 20 -8.62 -8.71 -2.36
CA ARG A 20 -7.82 -8.93 -1.16
C ARG A 20 -7.23 -7.62 -0.65
N PRO A 21 -7.53 -7.22 0.60
CA PRO A 21 -6.87 -6.10 1.25
C PRO A 21 -5.47 -6.51 1.73
N HIS A 22 -4.62 -5.51 1.97
CA HIS A 22 -3.31 -5.68 2.63
C HIS A 22 -3.18 -4.86 3.93
N GLU A 23 -4.16 -4.01 4.22
CA GLU A 23 -4.29 -3.24 5.46
C GLU A 23 -5.71 -3.38 6.02
N GLY A 24 -5.86 -3.16 7.33
CA GLY A 24 -7.16 -2.99 7.96
C GLY A 24 -7.62 -1.53 7.84
N THR A 25 -8.92 -1.30 7.68
CA THR A 25 -9.46 0.07 7.63
C THR A 25 -9.84 0.59 9.03
N LEU A 26 -9.56 1.87 9.28
CA LEU A 26 -10.05 2.56 10.48
C LEU A 26 -11.53 2.96 10.31
N ALA A 27 -12.28 3.01 11.42
CA ALA A 27 -13.70 3.33 11.41
C ALA A 27 -14.02 4.79 11.02
N GLU A 28 -13.15 5.74 11.37
CA GLU A 28 -13.45 7.18 11.28
C GLU A 28 -13.57 7.73 9.85
N PRO A 29 -12.75 7.35 8.85
CA PRO A 29 -12.88 7.88 7.49
C PRO A 29 -14.02 7.27 6.65
N LYS A 30 -14.91 6.47 7.25
CA LYS A 30 -15.98 5.74 6.52
C LYS A 30 -17.19 6.63 6.23
N GLY A 31 -17.51 7.57 7.13
CA GLY A 31 -18.69 8.44 7.02
C GLY A 31 -18.65 9.36 5.80
N ASP A 32 -17.59 10.16 5.67
CA ASP A 32 -17.48 11.18 4.61
C ASP A 32 -17.48 10.57 3.20
N ARG A 33 -16.75 9.46 3.01
CA ARG A 33 -16.68 8.75 1.73
C ARG A 33 -18.03 8.15 1.33
N LEU A 34 -18.76 7.60 2.29
CA LEU A 34 -20.11 7.10 2.05
C LEU A 34 -21.08 8.24 1.70
N SER A 35 -21.02 9.37 2.42
CA SER A 35 -21.82 10.56 2.11
C SER A 35 -21.54 11.09 0.71
N LEU A 36 -20.28 11.09 0.27
CA LEU A 36 -19.91 11.48 -1.08
C LEU A 36 -20.52 10.54 -2.13
N LEU A 37 -20.47 9.22 -1.91
CA LEU A 37 -21.11 8.25 -2.82
C LEU A 37 -22.64 8.43 -2.89
N TRP A 38 -23.29 8.74 -1.77
CA TRP A 38 -24.72 9.06 -1.76
C TRP A 38 -25.06 10.34 -2.52
N ALA A 39 -24.27 11.39 -2.31
CA ALA A 39 -24.47 12.69 -2.94
C ALA A 39 -24.18 12.65 -4.45
N CYS A 40 -23.05 12.09 -4.86
CA CYS A 40 -22.59 12.09 -6.24
C CYS A 40 -23.15 10.93 -7.07
N GLN A 41 -23.50 9.81 -6.42
CA GLN A 41 -23.87 8.55 -7.10
C GLN A 41 -22.84 8.09 -8.15
N ALA A 42 -21.58 8.42 -7.91
CA ALA A 42 -20.46 8.12 -8.79
C ALA A 42 -19.17 7.96 -7.98
N ASN A 43 -18.27 7.11 -8.45
CA ASN A 43 -16.89 7.08 -7.93
C ASN A 43 -16.11 8.27 -8.50
N THR A 44 -15.54 9.10 -7.63
CA THR A 44 -14.76 10.29 -8.04
C THR A 44 -13.27 10.00 -8.21
N SER A 45 -12.81 8.82 -7.79
CA SER A 45 -11.43 8.38 -7.92
C SER A 45 -11.38 6.84 -7.95
N PRO A 46 -10.46 6.24 -8.72
CA PRO A 46 -10.32 4.79 -8.80
C PRO A 46 -9.64 4.22 -7.55
N ILE A 47 -10.04 3.02 -7.16
CA ILE A 47 -9.22 2.14 -6.31
C ILE A 47 -8.02 1.68 -7.13
N LEU A 48 -6.83 1.60 -6.54
CA LEU A 48 -5.70 0.95 -7.19
C LEU A 48 -5.65 -0.51 -6.75
N ALA A 49 -5.74 -1.43 -7.71
CA ALA A 49 -5.59 -2.85 -7.44
C ALA A 49 -4.60 -3.51 -8.39
N LEU A 50 -3.99 -4.58 -7.92
CA LEU A 50 -2.95 -5.33 -8.60
C LEU A 50 -3.47 -6.70 -9.02
N PHE A 51 -2.96 -7.20 -10.14
CA PHE A 51 -3.24 -8.53 -10.67
C PHE A 51 -1.97 -9.15 -11.25
N GLU A 52 -1.99 -10.44 -11.55
CA GLU A 52 -0.86 -11.15 -12.15
C GLU A 52 -1.17 -11.50 -13.61
N ASP A 53 -0.44 -10.92 -14.57
CA ASP A 53 -0.62 -11.21 -15.99
C ASP A 53 0.21 -12.41 -16.46
N GLN A 54 -0.11 -13.60 -15.92
CA GLN A 54 0.59 -14.83 -16.31
C GLN A 54 0.46 -15.08 -17.82
N GLY A 55 1.61 -15.10 -18.51
CA GLY A 55 1.67 -15.30 -19.95
C GLY A 55 1.35 -14.06 -20.79
N GLN A 56 1.41 -12.85 -20.20
CA GLN A 56 1.34 -11.57 -20.90
C GLN A 56 0.06 -11.38 -21.74
N GLN A 57 -1.06 -11.94 -21.30
CA GLN A 57 -2.31 -11.91 -22.04
C GLN A 57 -2.91 -10.51 -22.05
N VAL A 58 -3.02 -9.88 -20.88
CA VAL A 58 -3.56 -8.53 -20.75
C VAL A 58 -2.60 -7.51 -21.35
N SER A 59 -1.32 -7.60 -21.03
CA SER A 59 -0.28 -6.68 -21.51
C SER A 59 -0.12 -6.72 -23.03
N SER A 60 -0.34 -7.87 -23.69
CA SER A 60 -0.34 -7.96 -25.16
C SER A 60 -1.52 -7.19 -25.78
N VAL A 61 -2.71 -7.29 -25.20
CA VAL A 61 -3.89 -6.50 -25.61
C VAL A 61 -3.61 -5.02 -25.44
N LEU A 62 -3.10 -4.60 -24.28
CA LEU A 62 -2.76 -3.19 -24.04
C LEU A 62 -1.73 -2.67 -25.04
N ALA A 63 -0.68 -3.44 -25.33
CA ALA A 63 0.33 -3.05 -26.31
C ALA A 63 -0.24 -2.90 -27.74
N ALA A 64 -1.26 -3.68 -28.10
CA ALA A 64 -1.96 -3.51 -29.37
C ALA A 64 -2.79 -2.21 -29.39
N GLN A 65 -3.53 -1.95 -28.31
CA GLN A 65 -4.39 -0.75 -28.18
C GLN A 65 -3.59 0.55 -28.15
N GLU A 66 -2.39 0.55 -27.57
CA GLU A 66 -1.50 1.71 -27.54
C GLU A 66 -1.03 2.19 -28.93
N ARG A 67 -1.14 1.35 -29.97
CA ARG A 67 -0.83 1.74 -31.36
C ARG A 67 -1.87 2.70 -31.93
N ASN A 68 -3.06 2.75 -31.34
CA ASN A 68 -4.12 3.69 -31.72
C ASN A 68 -3.85 5.09 -31.14
N LYS A 69 -4.55 6.09 -31.66
CA LYS A 69 -4.48 7.45 -31.14
C LYS A 69 -5.14 7.50 -29.74
N PRO A 70 -4.49 8.06 -28.70
CA PRO A 70 -5.11 8.22 -27.40
C PRO A 70 -6.30 9.19 -27.47
N VAL A 71 -7.34 8.92 -26.67
CA VAL A 71 -8.51 9.79 -26.53
C VAL A 71 -8.20 11.00 -25.65
N ILE A 72 -7.28 10.86 -24.69
CA ILE A 72 -6.75 11.93 -23.86
C ILE A 72 -5.24 11.83 -23.88
N SER A 73 -4.56 12.94 -24.14
CA SER A 73 -3.11 13.06 -24.01
C SER A 73 -2.81 14.37 -23.31
N SER A 74 -2.11 14.29 -22.18
CA SER A 74 -1.75 15.42 -21.34
C SER A 74 -0.31 15.29 -20.87
N SER A 75 0.38 16.42 -20.72
CA SER A 75 1.71 16.48 -20.12
C SER A 75 1.69 17.49 -18.98
N SER A 76 2.27 17.14 -17.83
CA SER A 76 2.36 18.01 -16.67
C SER A 76 3.62 18.88 -16.75
N ALA A 77 3.65 20.00 -16.01
CA ALA A 77 4.83 20.86 -15.93
C ALA A 77 6.07 20.13 -15.33
N GLY A 78 5.84 19.04 -14.58
CA GLY A 78 6.88 18.17 -14.04
C GLY A 78 7.44 17.14 -15.02
N GLY A 79 7.03 17.18 -16.29
CA GLY A 79 7.51 16.26 -17.32
C GLY A 79 6.78 14.90 -17.37
N GLU A 80 5.77 14.71 -16.53
CA GLU A 80 4.94 13.51 -16.57
C GLU A 80 4.02 13.57 -17.80
N ARG A 81 3.71 12.41 -18.37
CA ARG A 81 2.81 12.29 -19.51
C ARG A 81 1.74 11.26 -19.21
N HIS A 82 0.49 11.67 -19.34
CA HIS A 82 -0.68 10.83 -19.17
C HIS A 82 -1.37 10.67 -20.51
N ASN A 83 -1.53 9.41 -20.92
CA ASN A 83 -2.25 9.06 -22.14
C ASN A 83 -3.34 8.05 -21.77
N VAL A 84 -4.55 8.27 -22.27
CA VAL A 84 -5.69 7.39 -22.06
C VAL A 84 -6.17 6.91 -23.42
N TRP A 85 -6.36 5.60 -23.53
CA TRP A 85 -6.94 4.96 -24.70
C TRP A 85 -8.29 4.35 -24.30
N ALA A 86 -9.27 4.41 -25.21
CA ALA A 86 -10.53 3.72 -25.03
C ALA A 86 -10.44 2.34 -25.69
N ILE A 87 -10.70 1.28 -24.92
CA ILE A 87 -10.80 -0.09 -25.42
C ILE A 87 -12.30 -0.39 -25.58
N THR A 88 -12.79 -0.38 -26.81
CA THR A 88 -14.22 -0.58 -27.11
C THR A 88 -14.50 -1.86 -27.90
N GLU A 89 -13.45 -2.53 -28.38
CA GLU A 89 -13.55 -3.74 -29.18
C GLU A 89 -13.99 -4.93 -28.30
N PRO A 90 -15.14 -5.58 -28.60
CA PRO A 90 -15.65 -6.66 -27.77
C PRO A 90 -14.68 -7.82 -27.57
N GLU A 91 -13.86 -8.14 -28.57
CA GLU A 91 -12.87 -9.21 -28.49
C GLU A 91 -11.77 -8.88 -27.48
N ALA A 92 -11.23 -7.65 -27.53
CA ALA A 92 -10.22 -7.17 -26.59
C ALA A 92 -10.76 -7.14 -25.14
N ILE A 93 -11.98 -6.64 -24.96
CA ILE A 93 -12.66 -6.60 -23.65
C ILE A 93 -12.84 -8.04 -23.13
N ASN A 94 -13.36 -8.95 -23.95
CA ASN A 94 -13.58 -10.34 -23.56
C ASN A 94 -12.27 -11.05 -23.20
N GLN A 95 -11.18 -10.79 -23.91
CA GLN A 95 -9.87 -11.35 -23.61
C GLN A 95 -9.40 -10.88 -22.23
N ILE A 96 -9.44 -9.57 -21.94
CA ILE A 96 -9.08 -9.02 -20.63
C ILE A 96 -9.94 -9.62 -19.52
N CYS A 97 -11.27 -9.66 -19.71
CA CYS A 97 -12.18 -10.26 -18.73
C CYS A 97 -11.87 -11.72 -18.45
N ARG A 98 -11.60 -12.54 -19.48
CA ARG A 98 -11.23 -13.96 -19.32
C ARG A 98 -9.91 -14.14 -18.59
N SER A 99 -8.91 -13.32 -18.88
CA SER A 99 -7.60 -13.37 -18.22
C SER A 99 -7.70 -13.05 -16.72
N LEU A 100 -8.65 -12.21 -16.32
CA LEU A 100 -8.82 -11.77 -14.92
C LEU A 100 -9.86 -12.59 -14.13
N ALA A 101 -10.75 -13.33 -14.79
CA ALA A 101 -11.92 -13.95 -14.16
C ALA A 101 -11.62 -14.97 -13.04
N HIS A 102 -10.44 -15.60 -13.05
CA HIS A 102 -10.09 -16.72 -12.17
C HIS A 102 -8.92 -16.43 -11.24
N GLN A 103 -8.58 -15.14 -11.06
CA GLN A 103 -7.52 -14.72 -10.16
C GLN A 103 -8.02 -13.65 -9.18
N PRO A 104 -7.44 -13.59 -7.97
CA PRO A 104 -7.75 -12.53 -7.04
C PRO A 104 -7.15 -11.19 -7.51
N LEU A 105 -7.80 -10.11 -7.13
CA LEU A 105 -7.26 -8.75 -7.21
C LEU A 105 -6.73 -8.33 -5.83
N TYR A 106 -5.64 -7.58 -5.79
CA TYR A 106 -5.02 -7.13 -4.54
C TYR A 106 -5.10 -5.61 -4.46
N ILE A 107 -5.84 -5.07 -3.50
CA ILE A 107 -5.93 -3.61 -3.37
C ILE A 107 -4.56 -3.09 -2.90
N ALA A 108 -3.98 -2.17 -3.66
CA ALA A 108 -2.76 -1.44 -3.30
C ALA A 108 -3.05 -0.05 -2.72
N ASP A 109 -4.18 0.56 -3.07
CA ASP A 109 -4.67 1.77 -2.40
C ASP A 109 -6.19 1.89 -2.56
N GLY A 110 -6.85 2.44 -1.53
CA GLY A 110 -8.28 2.73 -1.55
C GLY A 110 -9.15 1.74 -0.79
N HIS A 111 -8.64 1.07 0.24
CA HIS A 111 -9.38 0.10 1.07
C HIS A 111 -10.61 0.73 1.70
N HIS A 112 -10.47 1.95 2.24
CA HIS A 112 -11.59 2.71 2.77
C HIS A 112 -12.63 3.06 1.69
N ARG A 113 -12.21 3.31 0.44
CA ARG A 113 -13.14 3.55 -0.68
C ARG A 113 -13.88 2.27 -1.06
N TYR A 114 -13.19 1.12 -1.06
CA TYR A 114 -13.81 -0.18 -1.29
C TYR A 114 -14.86 -0.50 -0.22
N GLU A 115 -14.53 -0.28 1.06
CA GLU A 115 -15.48 -0.52 2.15
C GLU A 115 -16.68 0.42 2.11
N SER A 116 -16.48 1.71 1.84
CA SER A 116 -17.60 2.63 1.62
C SER A 116 -18.48 2.19 0.46
N ALA A 117 -17.90 1.66 -0.61
CA ALA A 117 -18.66 1.11 -1.75
C ALA A 117 -19.43 -0.16 -1.38
N LEU A 118 -18.85 -1.07 -0.58
CA LEU A 118 -19.56 -2.24 -0.04
C LEU A 118 -20.75 -1.83 0.83
N LEU A 119 -20.55 -0.84 1.71
CA LEU A 119 -21.62 -0.34 2.57
C LEU A 119 -22.72 0.34 1.75
N TYR A 120 -22.35 1.22 0.82
CA TYR A 120 -23.28 1.86 -0.12
C TYR A 120 -24.11 0.84 -0.90
N ARG A 121 -23.47 -0.23 -1.41
CA ARG A 121 -24.16 -1.35 -2.06
C ARG A 121 -25.21 -1.96 -1.15
N ARG A 122 -24.83 -2.33 0.09
CA ARG A 122 -25.76 -2.97 1.04
C ARG A 122 -26.96 -2.07 1.33
N GLU A 123 -26.76 -0.78 1.51
CA GLU A 123 -27.85 0.18 1.73
C GLU A 123 -28.76 0.32 0.50
N LYS A 124 -28.18 0.38 -0.72
CA LYS A 124 -28.95 0.44 -1.96
C LYS A 124 -29.81 -0.80 -2.18
N ARG A 125 -29.30 -1.99 -1.84
CA ARG A 125 -30.05 -3.25 -1.93
C ARG A 125 -31.28 -3.26 -1.02
N VAL A 126 -31.17 -2.73 0.20
CA VAL A 126 -32.33 -2.60 1.11
C VAL A 126 -33.43 -1.72 0.53
N CYS A 127 -33.07 -0.70 -0.24
CA CYS A 127 -34.03 0.19 -0.90
C CYS A 127 -34.54 -0.31 -2.26
N ALA A 128 -33.94 -1.37 -2.82
CA ALA A 128 -34.27 -1.87 -4.15
C ALA A 128 -35.49 -2.80 -4.11
N SER A 129 -36.43 -2.60 -5.03
CA SER A 129 -37.61 -3.47 -5.19
C SER A 129 -37.32 -4.76 -5.96
N SER A 130 -36.24 -4.78 -6.76
CA SER A 130 -35.79 -5.93 -7.55
C SER A 130 -34.32 -5.74 -7.94
N GLU A 131 -33.55 -6.82 -8.00
CA GLU A 131 -32.13 -6.80 -8.40
C GLU A 131 -31.88 -7.77 -9.56
N SER A 132 -31.30 -7.24 -10.64
CA SER A 132 -30.72 -7.98 -11.76
C SER A 132 -29.30 -8.47 -11.48
N GLY A 133 -28.60 -7.82 -10.55
CA GLY A 133 -27.19 -8.07 -10.24
C GLY A 133 -26.21 -7.21 -11.05
N ASP A 134 -26.69 -6.50 -12.08
CA ASP A 134 -25.87 -5.63 -12.94
C ASP A 134 -26.06 -4.14 -12.64
N GLU A 135 -26.70 -3.81 -11.51
CA GLU A 135 -26.81 -2.43 -11.06
C GLU A 135 -25.43 -1.82 -10.82
N ALA A 136 -25.27 -0.53 -11.15
CA ALA A 136 -24.00 0.18 -11.02
C ALA A 136 -23.41 0.12 -9.60
N PHE A 137 -24.25 0.10 -8.56
CA PHE A 137 -23.81 -0.01 -7.16
C PHE A 137 -23.21 -1.38 -6.80
N ASN A 138 -23.27 -2.38 -7.69
CA ASN A 138 -22.59 -3.66 -7.52
C ASN A 138 -21.12 -3.60 -7.98
N PHE A 139 -20.67 -2.47 -8.54
CA PHE A 139 -19.33 -2.30 -9.07
C PHE A 139 -18.65 -1.07 -8.48
N VAL A 140 -17.32 -1.04 -8.57
CA VAL A 140 -16.51 0.09 -8.16
C VAL A 140 -15.46 0.39 -9.22
N LEU A 141 -15.22 1.68 -9.46
CA LEU A 141 -14.16 2.16 -10.34
C LEU A 141 -12.79 1.76 -9.80
N THR A 142 -12.03 1.03 -10.61
CA THR A 142 -10.72 0.49 -10.22
C THR A 142 -9.71 0.64 -11.36
N GLU A 143 -8.51 1.11 -11.04
CA GLU A 143 -7.32 1.00 -11.87
C GLU A 143 -6.61 -0.33 -11.54
N LEU A 144 -6.48 -1.20 -12.54
CA LEU A 144 -5.78 -2.47 -12.44
C LEU A 144 -4.37 -2.34 -13.02
N VAL A 145 -3.36 -2.74 -12.25
CA VAL A 145 -1.95 -2.73 -12.66
C VAL A 145 -1.35 -4.12 -12.46
N ASP A 146 -0.54 -4.59 -13.41
CA ASP A 146 0.16 -5.86 -13.30
C ASP A 146 1.27 -5.76 -12.23
N PHE A 147 1.41 -6.76 -11.37
CA PHE A 147 2.52 -6.87 -10.42
C PHE A 147 3.89 -6.75 -11.09
N SER A 148 4.01 -7.20 -12.35
CA SER A 148 5.26 -7.16 -13.10
C SER A 148 5.47 -5.86 -13.90
N ASP A 149 4.56 -4.89 -13.78
CA ASP A 149 4.73 -3.61 -14.49
C ASP A 149 5.93 -2.85 -13.91
N ALA A 150 6.95 -2.59 -14.73
CA ALA A 150 8.17 -1.90 -14.30
C ALA A 150 7.95 -0.44 -13.86
N GLY A 151 6.76 0.14 -14.11
CA GLY A 151 6.35 1.43 -13.57
C GLY A 151 5.61 1.36 -12.24
N LEU A 152 5.33 0.16 -11.72
CA LEU A 152 4.87 -0.06 -10.35
C LEU A 152 6.07 -0.04 -9.41
N ILE A 153 6.31 1.12 -8.82
CA ILE A 153 7.40 1.33 -7.85
C ILE A 153 6.79 1.37 -6.46
N ILE A 154 7.25 0.48 -5.58
CA ILE A 154 6.88 0.46 -4.16
C ILE A 154 8.07 1.03 -3.39
N LEU A 155 7.86 2.17 -2.76
CA LEU A 155 8.90 2.87 -1.99
C LEU A 155 8.75 2.56 -0.49
N PRO A 156 9.86 2.53 0.27
CA PRO A 156 9.80 2.29 1.71
C PRO A 156 9.01 3.40 2.44
N PRO A 157 8.11 3.06 3.37
CA PRO A 157 7.44 4.06 4.20
C PRO A 157 8.34 4.55 5.33
N HIS A 158 8.55 5.88 5.43
CA HIS A 158 9.33 6.51 6.49
C HIS A 158 8.43 7.04 7.61
N ARG A 159 8.84 6.80 8.87
CA ARG A 159 8.09 7.19 10.08
C ARG A 159 8.80 8.34 10.78
N LEU A 160 8.09 9.43 10.99
CA LEU A 160 8.55 10.57 11.74
C LEU A 160 7.85 10.61 13.10
N VAL A 161 8.60 10.33 14.15
CA VAL A 161 8.08 10.34 15.54
C VAL A 161 8.44 11.67 16.20
N ARG A 162 7.47 12.36 16.79
CA ARG A 162 7.62 13.68 17.45
C ARG A 162 6.99 13.67 18.84
N GLY A 163 7.42 14.57 19.73
CA GLY A 163 6.76 14.74 21.03
C GLY A 163 7.07 13.64 22.06
N ILE A 164 8.07 12.79 21.80
CA ILE A 164 8.54 11.80 22.76
C ILE A 164 9.36 12.49 23.85
N SER A 165 9.08 12.13 25.11
CA SER A 165 9.81 12.70 26.24
C SER A 165 11.28 12.25 26.22
N LYS A 166 12.17 13.12 26.69
CA LYS A 166 13.60 12.83 26.73
C LYS A 166 13.92 11.56 27.51
N SER A 167 13.22 11.31 28.62
CA SER A 167 13.42 10.09 29.42
C SER A 167 13.13 8.80 28.65
N ILE A 168 12.12 8.81 27.76
CA ILE A 168 11.80 7.64 26.93
C ILE A 168 12.88 7.46 25.85
N LEU A 169 13.34 8.54 25.23
CA LEU A 169 14.42 8.49 24.23
C LEU A 169 15.74 8.02 24.83
N ASP A 170 16.07 8.47 26.05
CA ASP A 170 17.27 8.08 26.78
C ASP A 170 17.30 6.56 27.05
N GLU A 171 16.13 5.94 27.29
CA GLU A 171 15.99 4.49 27.45
C GLU A 171 15.94 3.71 26.12
N LEU A 172 15.49 4.34 25.04
CA LEU A 172 15.24 3.67 23.76
C LEU A 172 16.50 2.99 23.23
N MET A 173 17.65 3.64 23.29
CA MET A 173 18.91 3.03 22.83
C MET A 173 19.28 1.78 23.61
N SER A 174 19.02 1.74 24.92
CA SER A 174 19.25 0.55 25.72
C SER A 174 18.31 -0.58 25.33
N LYS A 175 17.03 -0.27 25.11
CA LYS A 175 16.02 -1.24 24.67
C LYS A 175 16.32 -1.80 23.27
N LEU A 176 16.71 -0.94 22.34
CA LEU A 176 17.09 -1.34 20.98
C LEU A 176 18.28 -2.30 20.98
N LYS A 177 19.30 -2.05 21.81
CA LYS A 177 20.49 -2.93 21.91
C LYS A 177 20.17 -4.36 22.33
N SER A 178 19.03 -4.60 23.01
CA SER A 178 18.58 -5.94 23.37
C SER A 178 18.14 -6.78 22.17
N PHE A 179 17.66 -6.16 21.09
CA PHE A 179 17.11 -6.85 19.91
C PHE A 179 17.94 -6.63 18.64
N PHE A 180 18.68 -5.53 18.58
CA PHE A 180 19.41 -5.10 17.41
C PHE A 180 20.91 -4.99 17.71
N GLU A 181 21.72 -5.35 16.72
CA GLU A 181 23.07 -4.82 16.58
C GLU A 181 22.96 -3.41 16.02
N ILE A 182 23.68 -2.46 16.62
CA ILE A 182 23.60 -1.05 16.26
C ILE A 182 24.97 -0.57 15.77
N GLU A 183 25.03 -0.15 14.52
CA GLU A 183 26.19 0.53 13.94
C GLU A 183 25.89 2.03 13.87
N GLU A 184 26.82 2.85 14.37
CA GLU A 184 26.70 4.32 14.35
C GLU A 184 27.46 4.88 13.15
N LEU A 185 26.79 5.72 12.35
CA LEU A 185 27.40 6.40 11.21
C LEU A 185 27.36 7.92 11.42
N PRO A 186 28.52 8.61 11.44
CA PRO A 186 28.56 10.06 11.49
C PRO A 186 27.95 10.67 10.23
N LEU A 187 27.09 11.69 10.37
CA LEU A 187 26.54 12.44 9.24
C LEU A 187 27.62 13.23 8.49
N SER A 188 28.73 13.54 9.15
CA SER A 188 29.90 14.18 8.54
C SER A 188 30.70 13.24 7.63
N MET A 189 30.39 11.93 7.63
CA MET A 189 31.05 10.96 6.77
C MET A 189 30.72 11.27 5.29
N PRO A 190 31.73 11.44 4.42
CA PRO A 190 31.50 11.57 2.99
C PRO A 190 30.76 10.35 2.43
N GLY A 191 29.67 10.58 1.69
CA GLY A 191 28.89 9.50 1.07
C GLY A 191 28.02 8.68 2.04
N VAL A 192 27.72 9.19 3.24
CA VAL A 192 26.91 8.48 4.24
C VAL A 192 25.57 7.98 3.69
N TRP A 193 24.88 8.79 2.87
CA TRP A 193 23.60 8.42 2.27
C TRP A 193 23.73 7.33 1.20
N GLN A 194 24.79 7.36 0.39
CA GLN A 194 25.08 6.25 -0.54
C GLN A 194 25.33 4.96 0.23
N LYS A 195 26.05 5.02 1.36
CA LYS A 195 26.25 3.86 2.23
C LYS A 195 24.92 3.36 2.82
N VAL A 196 24.02 4.27 3.20
CA VAL A 196 22.66 3.90 3.66
C VAL A 196 21.89 3.20 2.55
N ASP A 197 21.90 3.75 1.34
CA ASP A 197 21.24 3.13 0.18
C ASP A 197 21.81 1.72 -0.07
N ASP A 198 23.13 1.58 -0.15
CA ASP A 198 23.80 0.29 -0.35
C ASP A 198 23.45 -0.73 0.75
N LEU A 199 23.30 -0.28 2.00
CA LEU A 199 22.93 -1.12 3.14
C LEU A 199 21.47 -1.60 3.05
N LEU A 200 20.56 -0.75 2.58
CA LEU A 200 19.13 -1.03 2.45
C LEU A 200 18.79 -1.80 1.16
N THR A 201 19.54 -1.58 0.07
CA THR A 201 19.35 -2.27 -1.22
C THR A 201 20.19 -3.54 -1.34
N GLY A 202 21.04 -3.84 -0.36
CA GLY A 202 21.92 -5.01 -0.35
C GLY A 202 21.18 -6.34 -0.49
N SER A 203 21.77 -7.29 -1.19
CA SER A 203 21.18 -8.56 -1.65
C SER A 203 20.84 -9.61 -0.57
N GLU A 204 20.93 -9.28 0.72
CA GLU A 204 20.63 -10.20 1.82
C GLU A 204 19.15 -10.07 2.22
N THR A 205 18.27 -10.65 1.41
CA THR A 205 16.80 -10.53 1.48
C THR A 205 16.15 -11.02 2.77
N ASN A 206 16.92 -11.60 3.70
CA ASN A 206 16.41 -12.19 4.94
C ASN A 206 16.86 -11.45 6.21
N LEU A 207 17.57 -10.34 6.09
CA LEU A 207 18.02 -9.53 7.23
C LEU A 207 17.21 -8.25 7.32
N VAL A 208 16.52 -8.09 8.45
CA VAL A 208 15.83 -6.85 8.80
C VAL A 208 16.86 -5.78 9.12
N ARG A 209 16.84 -4.71 8.33
CA ARG A 209 17.75 -3.56 8.46
C ARG A 209 16.95 -2.28 8.47
N LEU A 210 17.13 -1.48 9.50
CA LEU A 210 16.42 -0.22 9.69
C LEU A 210 17.41 0.92 9.88
N ILE A 211 17.05 2.11 9.41
CA ILE A 211 17.78 3.34 9.67
C ILE A 211 16.98 4.16 10.67
N LEU A 212 17.65 4.55 11.75
CA LEU A 212 17.12 5.45 12.76
C LEU A 212 17.93 6.74 12.77
N PHE A 213 17.22 7.86 12.66
CA PHE A 213 17.80 9.19 12.66
C PHE A 213 17.06 10.09 13.66
N GLY A 214 17.80 10.97 14.35
CA GLY A 214 17.23 11.96 15.27
C GLY A 214 17.39 11.67 16.77
N LEU A 215 18.02 10.55 17.17
CA LEU A 215 18.41 10.32 18.57
C LEU A 215 19.68 11.07 18.98
N ASP A 216 20.58 11.29 18.01
CA ASP A 216 21.77 12.11 18.12
C ASP A 216 21.81 13.05 16.91
N ALA A 217 22.27 14.30 17.11
CA ALA A 217 22.21 15.33 16.09
C ALA A 217 23.25 15.14 14.98
N GLU A 218 24.32 14.38 15.23
CA GLU A 218 25.47 14.23 14.33
C GLU A 218 25.61 12.82 13.77
N ARG A 219 24.73 11.89 14.16
CA ARG A 219 24.81 10.47 13.80
C ARG A 219 23.48 9.91 13.36
N LEU A 220 23.57 8.90 12.49
CA LEU A 220 22.48 7.97 12.23
C LEU A 220 22.85 6.59 12.75
N PHE A 221 21.84 5.78 13.02
CA PHE A 221 21.98 4.46 13.61
C PHE A 221 21.43 3.42 12.63
N VAL A 222 22.27 2.46 12.24
CA VAL A 222 21.87 1.31 11.46
C VAL A 222 21.54 0.18 12.43
N LEU A 223 20.28 -0.25 12.43
CA LEU A 223 19.79 -1.34 13.27
C LEU A 223 19.75 -2.62 12.43
N LYS A 224 20.49 -3.65 12.85
CA LYS A 224 20.45 -4.99 12.26
C LYS A 224 19.83 -5.94 13.27
N LEU A 225 18.74 -6.59 12.90
CA LEU A 225 18.06 -7.52 13.81
C LEU A 225 18.99 -8.68 14.18
N ARG A 226 19.13 -8.97 15.48
CA ARG A 226 19.97 -10.07 15.96
C ARG A 226 19.32 -11.42 15.70
N GLU A 227 18.16 -11.64 16.31
CA GLU A 227 17.44 -12.90 16.29
C GLU A 227 15.95 -12.66 16.02
N PHE A 228 15.45 -13.23 14.93
CA PHE A 228 14.05 -13.06 14.53
C PHE A 228 13.06 -13.62 15.56
N THR A 229 13.43 -14.69 16.27
CA THR A 229 12.58 -15.34 17.25
C THR A 229 12.23 -14.46 18.45
N ASP A 230 13.06 -13.47 18.76
CA ASP A 230 12.86 -12.59 19.91
C ASP A 230 11.80 -11.53 19.59
N VAL A 231 11.84 -10.98 18.37
CA VAL A 231 10.86 -10.00 17.90
C VAL A 231 9.55 -10.63 17.45
N SER A 232 9.58 -11.85 16.88
CA SER A 232 8.37 -12.50 16.37
C SER A 232 7.34 -12.82 17.46
N ARG A 233 7.80 -12.98 18.72
CA ARG A 233 6.94 -13.17 19.91
C ARG A 233 6.25 -11.89 20.38
N MET A 234 6.75 -10.73 19.95
CA MET A 234 6.20 -9.41 20.29
C MET A 234 5.09 -8.97 19.32
N ILE A 235 5.04 -9.59 18.14
CA ILE A 235 4.04 -9.35 17.09
C ILE A 235 2.83 -10.28 17.33
N PRO A 236 1.58 -9.82 17.08
CA PRO A 236 0.41 -10.65 17.34
C PRO A 236 0.45 -12.02 16.64
N TYR A 237 0.09 -13.08 17.38
CA TYR A 237 0.31 -14.46 16.96
C TYR A 237 -0.50 -14.90 15.73
N PHE A 238 -1.59 -14.18 15.41
CA PHE A 238 -2.50 -14.50 14.31
C PHE A 238 -1.96 -14.05 12.94
N HIS A 239 -0.83 -13.33 12.89
CA HIS A 239 -0.15 -13.00 11.66
C HIS A 239 0.76 -14.14 11.16
N SER A 240 0.94 -14.20 9.83
CA SER A 240 1.83 -15.17 9.20
C SER A 240 3.30 -14.90 9.51
N GLU A 241 4.17 -15.91 9.34
CA GLU A 241 5.61 -15.73 9.52
C GLU A 241 6.22 -14.76 8.50
N LEU A 242 5.64 -14.65 7.30
CA LEU A 242 6.05 -13.67 6.30
C LEU A 242 5.76 -12.25 6.77
N TYR A 243 4.54 -12.01 7.29
CA TYR A 243 4.15 -10.72 7.84
C TYR A 243 5.10 -10.29 8.96
N LYS A 244 5.36 -11.16 9.93
CA LYS A 244 6.24 -10.86 11.07
C LYS A 244 7.67 -10.47 10.66
N ARG A 245 8.12 -10.86 9.47
CA ARG A 245 9.46 -10.55 8.93
C ARG A 245 9.54 -9.23 8.19
N LEU A 246 8.42 -8.58 7.90
CA LEU A 246 8.42 -7.30 7.21
C LEU A 246 9.03 -6.22 8.12
N ASP A 247 9.90 -5.39 7.54
CA ASP A 247 10.55 -4.28 8.25
C ASP A 247 9.52 -3.32 8.85
N VAL A 248 8.45 -3.04 8.09
CA VAL A 248 7.29 -2.24 8.52
C VAL A 248 6.66 -2.80 9.80
N ASP A 249 6.42 -4.10 9.85
CA ASP A 249 5.72 -4.71 10.98
C ASP A 249 6.59 -4.76 12.23
N ILE A 250 7.91 -4.89 12.08
CA ILE A 250 8.87 -4.78 13.18
C ILE A 250 8.93 -3.33 13.70
N VAL A 251 8.97 -2.34 12.80
CA VAL A 251 8.91 -0.93 13.22
C VAL A 251 7.63 -0.67 14.02
N ASP A 252 6.47 -1.03 13.46
CA ASP A 252 5.18 -0.67 14.04
C ASP A 252 4.90 -1.44 15.34
N ASN A 253 5.05 -2.76 15.33
CA ASN A 253 4.71 -3.59 16.50
C ASN A 253 5.81 -3.63 17.55
N VAL A 254 7.10 -3.62 17.17
CA VAL A 254 8.19 -3.76 18.14
C VAL A 254 8.64 -2.38 18.62
N ILE A 255 9.12 -1.54 17.69
CA ILE A 255 9.76 -0.28 18.05
C ILE A 255 8.72 0.74 18.55
N LEU A 256 7.69 1.01 17.75
CA LEU A 256 6.69 2.03 18.11
C LEU A 256 5.80 1.55 19.26
N GLU A 257 5.17 0.38 19.14
CA GLU A 257 4.21 -0.07 20.16
C GLU A 257 4.89 -0.54 21.46
N LYS A 258 5.86 -1.46 21.39
CA LYS A 258 6.42 -2.07 22.62
C LYS A 258 7.57 -1.27 23.23
N LEU A 259 8.48 -0.71 22.42
CA LEU A 259 9.65 -0.02 22.96
C LEU A 259 9.36 1.45 23.30
N LEU A 260 8.60 2.13 22.45
CA LEU A 260 8.20 3.54 22.64
C LEU A 260 6.86 3.71 23.35
N GLY A 261 6.02 2.66 23.41
CA GLY A 261 4.71 2.73 24.06
C GLY A 261 3.64 3.48 23.27
N LEU A 262 3.83 3.66 21.96
CA LEU A 262 2.88 4.34 21.08
C LEU A 262 1.83 3.33 20.61
N SER A 263 0.64 3.38 21.19
CA SER A 263 -0.47 2.51 20.79
C SER A 263 -1.31 3.14 19.69
N SER A 264 -1.82 2.31 18.78
CA SER A 264 -2.53 2.65 17.53
C SER A 264 -3.86 3.42 17.67
N GLY A 265 -4.22 3.89 18.88
CA GLY A 265 -5.50 4.57 19.16
C GLY A 265 -5.38 6.00 19.67
N ARG A 266 -4.18 6.50 19.95
CA ARG A 266 -3.97 7.91 20.31
C ARG A 266 -2.70 8.41 19.62
N GLU A 267 -2.81 9.58 19.01
CA GLU A 267 -1.71 10.46 18.57
C GLU A 267 -1.32 10.43 17.08
N GLU A 268 -2.26 10.80 16.21
CA GLU A 268 -1.93 11.44 14.91
C GLU A 268 -0.99 12.65 15.08
N ALA A 269 -0.91 13.24 16.28
CA ALA A 269 -0.01 14.35 16.60
C ALA A 269 1.47 13.92 16.79
N ILE A 270 1.75 12.64 17.06
CA ILE A 270 3.09 12.12 17.37
C ILE A 270 3.71 11.41 16.17
N LEU A 271 2.91 10.76 15.33
CA LEU A 271 3.37 10.00 14.18
C LEU A 271 3.03 10.71 12.85
N GLY A 272 4.06 11.16 12.14
CA GLY A 272 3.97 11.59 10.76
C GLY A 272 4.51 10.52 9.80
N TYR A 273 4.01 10.52 8.58
CA TYR A 273 4.47 9.64 7.50
C TYR A 273 5.05 10.47 6.36
N CYS A 274 6.16 10.02 5.80
CA CYS A 274 6.77 10.62 4.62
C CYS A 274 6.97 9.51 3.58
N TYR A 275 6.50 9.80 2.36
CA TYR A 275 6.69 8.98 1.18
C TYR A 275 7.57 9.82 0.26
N ASP A 276 8.88 9.60 0.32
CA ASP A 276 9.81 10.19 -0.64
C ASP A 276 9.78 9.39 -1.94
#